data_AF-A0A2S0ML47-F1
#
_entry.id   AF-A0A2S0ML47-F1
#
_cell.length_a   1.000
_cell.length_b   1.000
_cell.length_c   1.000
_cell.angle_alpha   90.00
_cell.angle_beta   90.00
_cell.angle_gamma   90.00
#
_symmetry.space_group_name_H-M   'P 1'
#
loop_
_entity.id
_entity.type
_entity.pdbx_description
1 polymer ?
#
loop_
_entity_poly.entity_id
_entity_poly.type
_entity_poly.pdbx_seq_one_letter_code
_entity_poly.pdbx_strand_id
1 'polypeptide(L)'
;MGQALDDHVASVEARAHLDHVLLHLAAGLKVVRDDEVGPVCELLCGWLAEIEAGPPVLAPLEQLRQEAAFWADVATPAEIETYVAAGLRRATRTQFAEAARKRLLVALWGAMSPADQRRFMLRVDPDGAFRRGAA
;
A
#
# COMPACT_ATOMS: atom_id res chain seq x y z
N MET A 1 -24.91 20.47 21.35
CA MET A 1 -25.70 20.97 20.19
C MET A 1 -24.83 21.16 18.95
N GLY A 2 -23.53 21.49 19.05
CA GLY A 2 -22.62 21.59 17.88
C GLY A 2 -22.33 20.25 17.19
N GLN A 3 -22.10 19.17 17.96
CA GLN A 3 -21.74 17.86 17.40
C GLN A 3 -22.81 17.25 16.48
N ALA A 4 -24.10 17.44 16.80
CA ALA A 4 -25.20 16.94 15.98
C ALA A 4 -25.39 17.74 14.67
N LEU A 5 -24.92 18.98 14.62
CA LEU A 5 -24.92 19.81 13.41
C LEU A 5 -23.74 19.45 12.52
N ASP A 6 -22.57 19.21 13.10
CA ASP A 6 -21.37 18.76 12.36
C ASP A 6 -21.59 17.37 11.74
N ASP A 7 -22.22 16.44 12.47
CA ASP A 7 -22.58 15.11 11.95
C ASP A 7 -23.62 15.20 10.82
N HIS A 8 -24.54 16.17 10.89
CA HIS A 8 -25.54 16.38 9.85
C HIS A 8 -24.94 16.99 8.59
N VAL A 9 -24.03 17.96 8.74
CA VAL A 9 -23.29 18.57 7.62
C VAL A 9 -22.39 17.54 6.94
N ALA A 10 -21.65 16.73 7.71
CA ALA A 10 -20.83 15.65 7.17
C ALA A 10 -21.65 14.59 6.42
N SER A 11 -22.85 14.28 6.90
CA SER A 11 -23.80 13.36 6.24
C SER A 11 -24.33 13.92 4.91
N VAL A 12 -24.63 15.22 4.86
CA VAL A 12 -25.10 15.91 3.64
C VAL A 12 -23.98 16.01 2.60
N GLU A 13 -22.76 16.34 3.02
CA GLU A 13 -21.58 16.40 2.14
C GLU A 13 -21.19 15.02 1.59
N ALA A 14 -21.24 13.98 2.43
CA ALA A 14 -21.00 12.59 1.99
C ALA A 14 -22.04 12.14 0.95
N ARG A 15 -23.30 12.54 1.11
CA ARG A 15 -24.37 12.21 0.18
C ARG A 15 -24.22 12.93 -1.16
N ALA A 16 -23.85 14.20 -1.15
CA ALA A 16 -23.54 14.96 -2.37
C ALA A 16 -22.32 14.38 -3.12
N HIS A 17 -21.32 13.90 -2.39
CA HIS A 17 -20.15 13.23 -2.98
C HIS A 17 -20.52 11.90 -3.63
N LEU A 18 -21.34 11.07 -2.98
CA LEU A 18 -21.86 9.82 -3.53
C LEU A 18 -22.67 10.06 -4.82
N ASP A 19 -23.57 11.05 -4.81
CA ASP A 19 -24.37 11.40 -5.99
C ASP A 19 -23.47 11.82 -7.17
N HIS A 20 -22.37 12.54 -6.89
CA HIS A 20 -21.42 12.96 -7.91
C HIS A 20 -20.62 11.80 -8.50
N VAL A 21 -20.18 10.86 -7.66
CA VAL A 21 -19.46 9.64 -8.08
C VAL A 21 -20.38 8.76 -8.92
N LEU A 22 -21.63 8.55 -8.48
CA LEU A 22 -22.62 7.78 -9.23
C LEU A 22 -22.94 8.39 -10.59
N LEU A 23 -23.00 9.73 -10.67
CA LEU A 23 -23.21 10.43 -11.94
C LEU A 23 -22.04 10.23 -12.92
N HIS A 24 -20.80 10.32 -12.43
CA HIS A 24 -19.60 10.10 -13.25
C HIS A 24 -19.48 8.64 -13.70
N LEU A 25 -19.80 7.70 -12.82
CA LEU A 25 -19.77 6.28 -13.13
C LEU A 25 -20.85 5.93 -14.17
N ALA A 26 -22.07 6.47 -14.02
CA ALA A 26 -23.14 6.29 -14.99
C ALA A 26 -22.81 6.92 -16.35
N ALA A 27 -22.10 8.06 -16.38
CA ALA A 27 -21.61 8.65 -17.62
C ALA A 27 -20.52 7.79 -18.28
N GLY A 28 -19.59 7.25 -17.49
CA GLY A 28 -18.54 6.35 -17.97
C GLY A 28 -19.09 5.03 -18.52
N LEU A 29 -20.10 4.45 -17.86
CA LEU A 29 -20.74 3.21 -18.31
C LEU A 29 -21.52 3.37 -19.63
N LYS A 30 -22.00 4.58 -19.95
CA LYS A 30 -22.70 4.85 -21.22
C LYS A 30 -21.79 4.84 -22.45
N VAL A 31 -20.48 4.95 -22.26
CA VAL A 31 -19.51 4.91 -23.36
C VAL A 31 -18.81 3.56 -23.49
N VAL A 32 -19.10 2.62 -22.58
CA VAL A 32 -18.59 1.25 -22.65
C VAL A 32 -19.26 0.52 -23.80
N ARG A 33 -18.44 -0.13 -24.64
CA ARG A 33 -18.94 -0.95 -25.74
C ARG A 33 -19.53 -2.25 -25.21
N ASP A 34 -20.50 -2.81 -25.93
CA ASP A 34 -21.18 -4.06 -25.53
C ASP A 34 -20.21 -5.24 -25.29
N ASP A 35 -19.09 -5.30 -26.02
CA ASP A 35 -18.05 -6.32 -25.88
C ASP A 35 -17.13 -6.14 -24.66
N GLU A 36 -17.16 -4.96 -24.03
CA GLU A 36 -16.35 -4.60 -22.86
C GLU A 36 -17.16 -4.62 -21.55
N VAL A 37 -18.48 -4.84 -21.62
CA VAL A 37 -19.37 -4.85 -20.45
C VAL A 37 -18.95 -5.90 -19.42
N GLY A 38 -18.59 -7.11 -19.85
CA GLY A 38 -18.13 -8.18 -18.96
C GLY A 38 -16.90 -7.78 -18.14
N PRO A 39 -15.77 -7.43 -18.78
CA PRO A 39 -14.56 -6.95 -18.08
C PRO A 39 -14.79 -5.74 -17.18
N VAL A 40 -15.65 -4.80 -17.58
CA VAL A 40 -15.98 -3.62 -16.77
C VAL A 40 -16.80 -4.01 -15.53
N CYS A 41 -17.76 -4.94 -15.66
CA CYS A 41 -18.49 -5.49 -14.53
C CYS A 41 -17.57 -6.21 -13.55
N GLU A 42 -16.62 -7.02 -14.03
CA GLU A 42 -15.63 -7.70 -13.18
C GLU A 42 -14.75 -6.70 -12.42
N LEU A 43 -14.27 -5.65 -13.09
CA LEU A 43 -13.49 -4.59 -12.46
C LEU A 43 -14.27 -3.86 -11.37
N LEU A 44 -15.53 -3.50 -11.64
CA LEU A 44 -16.40 -2.82 -10.67
C LEU A 44 -16.77 -3.72 -9.49
N CYS A 45 -17.06 -5.00 -9.73
CA CYS A 45 -17.30 -5.97 -8.66
C CYS A 45 -16.05 -6.19 -7.80
N GLY A 46 -14.85 -6.21 -8.40
CA GLY A 46 -13.59 -6.27 -7.66
C GLY A 46 -13.37 -5.03 -6.79
N TRP A 47 -13.59 -3.85 -7.35
CA TRP A 47 -13.51 -2.59 -6.61
C TRP A 47 -14.55 -2.49 -5.48
N LEU A 48 -15.79 -2.95 -5.72
CA LEU A 48 -16.83 -3.01 -4.67
C LEU A 48 -16.47 -4.00 -3.58
N ALA A 49 -15.92 -5.17 -3.91
CA ALA A 49 -15.44 -6.14 -2.93
C ALA A 49 -14.27 -5.58 -2.08
N GLU A 50 -13.39 -4.77 -2.67
CA GLU A 50 -12.33 -4.05 -1.96
C GLU A 50 -12.87 -2.99 -0.99
N ILE A 51 -14.01 -2.37 -1.31
CA ILE A 51 -14.68 -1.39 -0.44
C ILE A 51 -15.53 -2.08 0.64
N GLU A 52 -16.26 -3.14 0.28
CA GLU A 52 -17.12 -3.94 1.19
C GLU A 52 -16.30 -4.74 2.21
N ALA A 53 -15.03 -5.04 1.92
CA ALA A 53 -14.08 -5.57 2.90
C ALA A 53 -13.86 -4.65 4.12
N GLY A 54 -14.52 -3.49 4.15
CA GLY A 54 -14.38 -2.43 5.11
C GLY A 54 -13.30 -1.46 4.62
N PRO A 55 -13.50 -0.14 4.81
CA PRO A 55 -12.44 0.79 4.48
C PRO A 55 -11.22 0.40 5.34
N PRO A 56 -10.00 0.22 4.79
CA PRO A 56 -8.86 0.56 5.60
C PRO A 56 -9.14 1.99 6.04
N VAL A 57 -9.22 2.25 7.34
CA VAL A 57 -9.12 3.62 7.83
C VAL A 57 -7.80 4.10 7.24
N LEU A 58 -7.86 4.89 6.17
CA LEU A 58 -6.70 5.57 5.63
C LEU A 58 -6.38 6.65 6.66
N ALA A 59 -5.79 6.22 7.78
CA ALA A 59 -4.92 7.06 8.55
C ALA A 59 -4.04 7.77 7.52
N PRO A 60 -3.94 9.11 7.55
CA PRO A 60 -3.00 9.82 6.71
C PRO A 60 -1.68 9.05 6.70
N LEU A 61 -0.99 8.92 5.56
CA LEU A 61 0.23 8.10 5.46
C LEU A 61 1.24 8.41 6.57
N GLU A 62 1.21 9.63 7.10
CA GLU A 62 1.95 10.07 8.27
C GLU A 62 1.52 9.37 9.56
N GLN A 63 0.23 9.30 9.86
CA GLN A 63 -0.31 8.56 11.00
C GLN A 63 -0.02 7.06 10.87
N LEU A 64 -0.13 6.47 9.68
CA LEU A 64 0.25 5.07 9.46
C LEU A 64 1.72 4.80 9.78
N ARG A 65 2.62 5.73 9.43
CA ARG A 65 4.05 5.63 9.77
C ARG A 65 4.28 5.78 11.27
N GLN A 66 3.59 6.72 11.92
CA GLN A 66 3.68 6.94 13.37
C GLN A 66 3.18 5.73 14.15
N GLU A 67 2.07 5.14 13.75
CA GLU A 67 1.55 3.90 14.34
C GLU A 67 2.52 2.73 14.12
N ALA A 68 3.04 2.56 12.90
CA ALA A 68 4.04 1.53 12.63
C ALA A 68 5.33 1.71 13.45
N ALA A 69 5.78 2.95 13.64
CA ALA A 69 6.95 3.26 14.47
C ALA A 69 6.67 2.96 15.95
N PHE A 70 5.49 3.35 16.46
CA PHE A 70 5.07 3.03 17.81
C PHE A 70 5.05 1.51 18.06
N TRP A 71 4.44 0.74 17.16
CA TRP A 71 4.40 -0.71 17.28
C TRP A 71 5.78 -1.35 17.21
N ALA A 72 6.68 -0.83 16.36
CA ALA A 72 8.06 -1.32 16.29
C ALA A 72 8.87 -1.03 17.56
N ASP A 73 8.60 0.09 18.25
CA ASP A 73 9.29 0.49 19.47
C ASP A 73 8.90 -0.37 20.69
N VAL A 74 7.62 -0.76 20.77
CA VAL A 74 7.10 -1.59 21.87
C VAL A 74 7.24 -3.10 21.64
N ALA A 75 7.48 -3.52 20.40
CA ALA A 75 7.59 -4.93 20.04
C ALA A 75 8.90 -5.55 20.55
N THR A 76 8.83 -6.80 20.97
CA THR A 76 10.03 -7.59 21.30
C THR A 76 10.84 -7.91 20.04
N PRO A 77 12.15 -8.17 20.15
CA PRO A 77 12.96 -8.55 18.99
C PRO A 77 12.40 -9.74 18.19
N ALA A 78 11.83 -10.74 18.88
CA ALA A 78 11.23 -11.91 18.25
C ALA A 78 9.95 -11.58 17.46
N GLU A 79 9.14 -10.65 17.96
CA GLU A 79 7.95 -10.16 17.25
C GLU A 79 8.34 -9.37 16.00
N ILE A 80 9.34 -8.49 16.10
CA ILE A 80 9.87 -7.74 14.95
C ILE A 80 10.35 -8.71 13.88
N GLU A 81 11.16 -9.71 14.24
CA GLU A 81 11.65 -10.72 13.30
C GLU A 81 10.49 -11.46 12.61
N THR A 82 9.49 -11.89 13.39
CA THR A 82 8.34 -12.63 12.88
C THR A 82 7.50 -11.78 11.92
N TYR A 83 7.19 -10.54 12.30
CA TYR A 83 6.41 -9.62 11.47
C TYR A 83 7.14 -9.23 10.20
N VAL A 84 8.44 -8.91 10.28
CA VAL A 84 9.26 -8.58 9.10
C VAL A 84 9.34 -9.78 8.16
N ALA A 85 9.59 -10.99 8.68
CA ALA A 85 9.65 -12.19 7.86
C ALA A 85 8.30 -12.49 7.18
N ALA A 86 7.18 -12.36 7.89
CA ALA A 86 5.84 -12.50 7.32
C ALA A 86 5.54 -11.43 6.27
N GLY A 87 5.90 -10.18 6.54
CA GLY A 87 5.76 -9.04 5.64
C GLY A 87 6.55 -9.22 4.34
N LEU A 88 7.80 -9.67 4.43
CA LEU A 88 8.65 -9.98 3.27
C LEU A 88 8.11 -11.16 2.46
N ARG A 89 7.59 -12.21 3.10
CA ARG A 89 6.93 -13.31 2.36
C ARG A 89 5.70 -12.80 1.61
N ARG A 90 4.87 -11.96 2.26
CA ARG A 90 3.70 -11.34 1.62
C ARG A 90 4.11 -10.39 0.49
N ALA A 91 5.20 -9.63 0.66
CA ALA A 91 5.74 -8.70 -0.33
C ALA A 91 5.97 -9.34 -1.71
N THR A 92 6.33 -10.63 -1.74
CA THR A 92 6.53 -11.35 -3.01
C THR A 92 5.23 -11.59 -3.79
N ARG A 93 4.08 -11.55 -3.11
CA ARG A 93 2.74 -11.74 -3.67
C ARG A 93 1.96 -10.43 -3.84
N THR A 94 2.48 -9.33 -3.29
CA THR A 94 1.86 -8.00 -3.37
C THR A 94 2.50 -7.18 -4.47
N GLN A 95 1.70 -6.49 -5.29
CA GLN A 95 2.21 -5.53 -6.25
C GLN A 95 2.62 -4.24 -5.53
N PHE A 96 3.90 -4.14 -5.16
CA PHE A 96 4.46 -2.87 -4.71
C PHE A 96 4.76 -1.95 -5.90
N ALA A 97 4.47 -0.66 -5.74
CA ALA A 97 5.06 0.36 -6.61
C ALA A 97 6.61 0.31 -6.49
N GLU A 98 7.32 0.63 -7.57
CA GLU A 98 8.78 0.58 -7.59
C GLU A 98 9.43 1.42 -6.48
N ALA A 99 8.85 2.59 -6.21
CA ALA A 99 9.28 3.46 -5.12
C ALA A 99 9.17 2.79 -3.74
N ALA A 100 8.17 1.94 -3.50
CA ALA A 100 8.02 1.21 -2.25
C ALA A 100 9.09 0.11 -2.11
N ARG A 101 9.40 -0.61 -3.20
CA ARG A 101 10.49 -1.60 -3.20
C ARG A 101 11.85 -0.98 -2.89
N LYS A 102 12.15 0.18 -3.48
CA LYS A 102 13.39 0.94 -3.23
C LYS A 102 13.53 1.36 -1.77
N ARG A 103 12.44 1.84 -1.15
CA ARG A 103 12.45 2.21 0.28
C ARG A 103 12.71 1.01 1.19
N LEU A 104 12.09 -0.14 0.91
CA LEU A 104 12.34 -1.38 1.66
C LEU A 104 13.79 -1.84 1.51
N LEU A 105 14.34 -1.79 0.30
CA LEU A 105 15.75 -2.12 0.06
C LEU A 105 16.69 -1.21 0.86
N VAL A 106 16.46 0.11 0.85
CA VAL A 106 17.27 1.08 1.59
C VAL A 106 17.19 0.85 3.10
N ALA A 107 16.00 0.55 3.63
CA ALA A 107 15.82 0.23 5.05
C ALA A 107 16.60 -1.04 5.46
N LEU A 108 16.51 -2.11 4.66
CA LEU A 108 17.27 -3.33 4.89
C LEU A 108 18.78 -3.08 4.77
N TRP A 109 19.21 -2.32 3.77
CA TRP A 109 20.61 -1.95 3.58
C TRP A 109 21.19 -1.20 4.78
N GLY A 110 20.45 -0.20 5.29
CA GLY A 110 20.85 0.60 6.44
C GLY A 110 20.99 -0.21 7.74
N ALA A 111 20.24 -1.31 7.86
CA ALA A 111 20.32 -2.22 9.01
C ALA A 111 21.50 -3.20 8.95
N MET A 112 22.18 -3.32 7.80
CA MET A 112 23.35 -4.19 7.65
C MET A 112 24.60 -3.58 8.28
N SER A 113 25.53 -4.44 8.73
CA SER A 113 26.82 -3.97 9.22
C SER A 113 27.62 -3.26 8.11
N PRO A 114 28.50 -2.28 8.44
CA PRO A 114 29.37 -1.66 7.44
C PRO A 114 30.25 -2.67 6.69
N ALA A 115 30.59 -3.80 7.33
CA ALA A 115 31.35 -4.87 6.70
C ALA A 115 30.52 -5.59 5.62
N ASP A 116 29.25 -5.88 5.90
CA ASP A 116 28.38 -6.58 4.95
C ASP A 116 27.92 -5.66 3.82
N GLN A 117 27.71 -4.37 4.08
CA GLN A 117 27.50 -3.37 3.04
C GLN A 117 28.69 -3.34 2.07
N ARG A 118 29.93 -3.30 2.57
CA ARG A 118 31.13 -3.36 1.71
C ARG A 118 31.21 -4.67 0.92
N ARG A 119 30.95 -5.82 1.54
CA ARG A 119 30.93 -7.12 0.85
C ARG A 119 29.90 -7.17 -0.26
N PHE A 120 28.72 -6.59 -0.06
CA PHE A 120 27.72 -6.51 -1.10
C PHE A 120 28.16 -5.61 -2.25
N MET A 121 28.71 -4.42 -1.96
CA MET A 121 29.24 -3.52 -2.99
C MET A 121 30.34 -4.16 -3.84
N LEU A 122 31.16 -5.04 -3.28
CA LEU A 122 32.17 -5.80 -4.05
C LEU A 122 31.55 -6.77 -5.07
N ARG A 123 30.29 -7.17 -4.88
CA ARG A 123 29.55 -8.06 -5.79
C ARG A 123 28.80 -7.29 -6.87
N VAL A 124 28.65 -5.98 -6.71
CA VAL A 124 28.01 -5.09 -7.69
C VAL A 124 29.12 -4.44 -8.51
N ASP A 125 29.15 -4.72 -9.80
CA ASP A 125 30.06 -4.04 -10.73
C ASP A 125 29.76 -2.53 -10.74
N PRO A 126 30.76 -1.62 -10.83
CA PRO A 126 30.52 -0.21 -11.16
C PRO A 126 29.60 0.01 -12.39
N ASP A 127 29.56 -0.95 -13.32
CA ASP A 127 28.65 -0.95 -14.47
C ASP A 127 27.23 -1.50 -14.17
N GLY A 128 26.92 -1.80 -12.91
CA GLY A 128 25.60 -2.25 -12.46
C GLY A 128 25.32 -3.75 -12.62
N ALA A 129 26.30 -4.54 -13.06
CA ALA A 129 26.17 -5.99 -13.19
C ALA A 129 26.34 -6.69 -11.83
N PHE A 130 25.41 -7.60 -11.49
CA PHE A 130 25.60 -8.50 -10.35
C PHE A 130 26.58 -9.61 -10.71
N ARG A 131 27.77 -9.57 -10.10
CA ARG A 131 28.74 -10.66 -10.24
C ARG A 131 28.30 -11.80 -9.30
N ARG A 132 27.80 -12.91 -9.85
CA ARG A 132 27.53 -14.15 -9.09
C ARG A 132 28.88 -14.75 -8.66
N GLY A 133 29.34 -14.37 -7.46
CA GLY A 133 30.49 -14.96 -6.76
C GLY A 133 30.07 -15.69 -5.48
N ALA A 134 30.70 -16.84 -5.23
CA ALA A 134 30.33 -17.95 -4.34
C ALA A 134 30.00 -17.58 -2.88
N ALA A 135 29.08 -18.38 -2.32
CA ALA A 135 28.79 -18.46 -0.89
C ALA A 135 29.98 -19.00 -0.10
#